data_AF-A0A7R9KU28-F1
#
_entry.id   AF-A0A7R9KU28-F1
#
_cell.length_a   1.000
_cell.length_b   1.000
_cell.length_c   1.000
_cell.angle_alpha   90.00
_cell.angle_beta   90.00
_cell.angle_gamma   90.00
#
_symmetry.space_group_name_H-M   'P 1'
#
loop_
_entity.id
_entity.type
_entity.pdbx_description
1 polymer ?
#
loop_
_entity_poly.entity_id
_entity_poly.type
_entity_poly.pdbx_seq_one_letter_code
_entity_poly.pdbx_strand_id
1 'polypeptide(L)'
;MINDHLPIDESIGGAEQAFEELLRTNDGEAMITTVEPYCDRRRCEKSEDICVSSNKTINCKNVVINRTKWENPLSQQYYESAVRLANGWSHLIICCIPPKLLRLINFLGIYGNESKGWKNLDIAMNNYTGIFTNITKQEFSAYLWFDAHLFLGTPDIDKYQRVLIPELKLYPNVLVFQGKIDHGIELYKKLLDQPFESCKSIVQMELMWCYALKCDLNEAIKCAEKFRTECKISPGCATYWEAVFRYAKSVDDNDSAQQYKATLLFQSIPDIRIRRLGKSMTPEKVAVVRADKYFKSNEFLILPEVVGNLI
;
A
#
# COMPACT_ATOMS: atom_id res chain seq x y z
N MET A 1 -46.88 -23.00 0.74
CA MET A 1 -46.30 -23.05 -0.62
C MET A 1 -46.76 -21.81 -1.34
N ILE A 2 -45.83 -20.94 -1.74
CA ILE A 2 -45.81 -20.13 -2.97
C ILE A 2 -44.41 -19.50 -3.01
N ASN A 3 -43.73 -19.74 -4.13
CA ASN A 3 -42.43 -19.19 -4.50
C ASN A 3 -42.57 -17.72 -4.89
N ASP A 4 -41.61 -16.88 -4.51
CA ASP A 4 -41.35 -15.61 -5.18
C ASP A 4 -39.88 -15.58 -5.64
N HIS A 5 -39.69 -15.84 -6.94
CA HIS A 5 -38.51 -15.44 -7.69
C HIS A 5 -38.70 -13.99 -8.15
N LEU A 6 -37.78 -13.11 -7.80
CA LEU A 6 -37.55 -11.85 -8.51
C LEU A 6 -36.28 -11.98 -9.36
N PRO A 7 -36.29 -11.54 -10.63
CA PRO A 7 -35.20 -11.78 -11.56
C PRO A 7 -34.05 -10.80 -11.30
N ILE A 8 -32.84 -11.36 -11.21
CA ILE A 8 -31.58 -10.62 -11.32
C ILE A 8 -31.12 -10.81 -12.75
N ASP A 9 -31.51 -9.93 -13.68
CA ASP A 9 -30.79 -9.78 -14.95
C ASP A 9 -31.11 -8.45 -15.64
N GLU A 10 -30.18 -7.99 -16.49
CA GLU A 10 -30.23 -6.88 -17.48
C GLU A 10 -29.61 -5.51 -17.16
N SER A 11 -29.28 -5.12 -15.92
CA SER A 11 -28.62 -3.80 -15.69
C SER A 11 -27.08 -3.81 -15.66
N ILE A 12 -26.46 -5.00 -15.62
CA ILE A 12 -25.00 -5.15 -15.49
C ILE A 12 -24.34 -5.30 -16.87
N GLY A 13 -25.03 -5.92 -17.85
CA GLY A 13 -24.46 -6.19 -19.18
C GLY A 13 -24.17 -4.94 -20.03
N GLY A 14 -24.93 -3.86 -19.85
CA GLY A 14 -24.73 -2.61 -20.62
C GLY A 14 -23.49 -1.81 -20.18
N ALA A 15 -23.11 -1.89 -18.90
CA ALA A 15 -21.93 -1.21 -18.38
C ALA A 15 -20.63 -1.93 -18.81
N GLU A 16 -20.67 -3.25 -18.92
CA GLU A 16 -19.55 -4.08 -19.39
C GLU A 16 -19.29 -3.87 -20.88
N GLN A 17 -20.34 -3.82 -21.70
CA GLN A 17 -20.23 -3.53 -23.14
C GLN A 17 -19.70 -2.12 -23.43
N ALA A 18 -20.18 -1.11 -22.70
CA ALA A 18 -19.69 0.27 -22.84
C ALA A 18 -18.22 0.41 -22.40
N PHE A 19 -17.78 -0.38 -21.42
CA PHE A 19 -16.41 -0.40 -20.94
C PHE A 19 -15.45 -1.06 -21.94
N GLU A 20 -15.85 -2.15 -22.58
CA GLU A 20 -15.10 -2.82 -23.64
C GLU A 20 -14.97 -1.97 -24.92
N GLU A 21 -16.00 -1.19 -25.26
CA GLU A 21 -16.00 -0.30 -26.44
C GLU A 21 -15.11 0.95 -26.22
N LEU A 22 -15.02 1.44 -24.97
CA LEU A 22 -14.10 2.50 -24.54
C LEU A 22 -12.63 2.06 -24.49
N LEU A 23 -12.37 0.75 -24.33
CA LEU A 23 -11.00 0.19 -24.34
C LEU A 23 -10.47 -0.01 -25.77
N ARG A 24 -11.35 -0.09 -26.76
CA ARG A 24 -11.00 -0.27 -28.19
C ARG A 24 -10.60 1.02 -28.91
N THR A 25 -10.90 2.20 -28.34
CA THR A 25 -10.68 3.48 -29.02
C THR A 25 -9.63 4.34 -28.29
N ASN A 26 -8.60 4.74 -29.03
CA ASN A 26 -7.53 5.71 -28.72
C ASN A 26 -6.23 5.19 -28.06
N ASP A 27 -5.32 4.76 -28.93
CA ASP A 27 -4.05 5.41 -29.30
C ASP A 27 -3.21 6.12 -28.23
N GLY A 28 -2.00 5.58 -28.04
CA GLY A 28 -0.68 6.22 -28.17
C GLY A 28 -0.44 7.64 -27.64
N GLU A 29 0.52 7.71 -26.71
CA GLU A 29 1.46 8.82 -26.48
C GLU A 29 0.95 10.22 -26.10
N ALA A 30 1.06 10.54 -24.80
CA ALA A 30 1.70 11.78 -24.32
C ALA A 30 1.73 11.79 -22.77
N MET A 31 2.68 12.54 -22.21
CA MET A 31 2.99 12.76 -20.78
C MET A 31 3.90 11.75 -20.09
N ILE A 32 5.11 11.62 -20.62
CA ILE A 32 6.31 11.50 -19.79
C ILE A 32 6.86 12.91 -19.65
N THR A 33 6.73 13.50 -18.46
CA THR A 33 7.69 14.43 -17.83
C THR A 33 7.09 14.86 -16.49
N THR A 34 7.94 15.02 -15.48
CA THR A 34 7.66 15.29 -14.06
C THR A 34 6.95 14.15 -13.29
N VAL A 35 7.74 13.35 -12.58
CA VAL A 35 7.25 12.56 -11.43
C VAL A 35 7.04 13.53 -10.28
N GLU A 36 5.91 14.24 -10.28
CA GLU A 36 5.38 14.88 -9.07
C GLU A 36 4.70 13.81 -8.19
N PRO A 37 4.79 13.92 -6.85
CA PRO A 37 4.09 13.01 -5.94
C PRO A 37 2.60 13.03 -6.30
N TYR A 38 2.07 11.85 -6.64
CA TYR A 38 0.82 11.67 -7.36
C TYR A 38 -0.41 11.82 -6.46
N CYS A 39 -0.51 12.95 -5.78
CA CYS A 39 -1.77 13.56 -5.40
C CYS A 39 -1.72 14.99 -5.96
N ASP A 40 -2.35 15.23 -7.12
CA ASP A 40 -2.64 16.59 -7.57
C ASP A 40 -3.61 17.18 -6.54
N ARG A 41 -3.06 17.81 -5.49
CA ARG A 41 -3.73 18.31 -4.27
C ARG A 41 -4.90 19.25 -4.55
N ARG A 42 -5.10 19.65 -5.81
CA ARG A 42 -6.03 20.71 -6.23
C ARG A 42 -7.31 20.22 -6.92
N ARG A 43 -7.54 18.91 -7.07
CA ARG A 43 -8.62 18.42 -7.96
C ARG A 43 -9.86 17.80 -7.30
N CYS A 44 -9.93 17.71 -5.97
CA CYS A 44 -11.09 17.14 -5.25
C CYS A 44 -11.72 18.11 -4.24
N GLU A 45 -11.96 19.35 -4.64
CA GLU A 45 -12.79 20.30 -3.91
C GLU A 45 -13.94 20.74 -4.81
N LYS A 46 -15.07 20.02 -4.76
CA LYS A 46 -16.42 20.51 -5.08
C LYS A 46 -17.46 19.39 -4.96
N SER A 47 -18.01 19.25 -3.75
CA SER A 47 -19.42 18.97 -3.44
C SER A 47 -19.50 18.47 -1.99
N GLU A 48 -20.35 19.10 -1.18
CA GLU A 48 -20.44 18.78 0.25
C GLU A 48 -21.21 17.49 0.53
N ASP A 49 -22.06 17.03 -0.37
CA ASP A 49 -22.93 15.89 -0.11
C ASP A 49 -22.85 14.81 -1.19
N ILE A 50 -22.80 13.56 -0.72
CA ILE A 50 -22.69 12.28 -1.45
C ILE A 50 -21.23 11.83 -1.68
N CYS A 51 -20.72 11.04 -0.73
CA CYS A 51 -19.45 10.34 -0.85
C CYS A 51 -19.63 8.84 -0.55
N VAL A 52 -19.16 7.99 -1.47
CA VAL A 52 -19.21 6.52 -1.50
C VAL A 52 -20.64 5.96 -1.71
N SER A 53 -21.05 5.82 -2.98
CA SER A 53 -22.45 5.62 -3.42
C SER A 53 -22.97 4.17 -3.35
N SER A 54 -22.36 3.27 -2.58
CA SER A 54 -23.05 1.99 -2.35
C SER A 54 -24.22 2.25 -1.39
N ASN A 55 -25.45 1.85 -1.77
CA ASN A 55 -26.64 1.98 -0.92
C ASN A 55 -26.39 1.43 0.51
N LYS A 56 -25.54 0.40 0.63
CA LYS A 56 -25.11 -0.15 1.92
C LYS A 56 -24.28 0.84 2.74
N THR A 57 -23.30 1.51 2.15
CA THR A 57 -22.45 2.49 2.85
C THR A 57 -23.26 3.72 3.30
N ILE A 58 -24.19 4.17 2.46
CA ILE A 58 -25.11 5.27 2.79
C ILE A 58 -26.01 4.87 3.98
N ASN A 59 -26.61 3.68 3.92
CA ASN A 59 -27.44 3.17 5.01
C ASN A 59 -26.65 3.04 6.31
N CYS A 60 -25.41 2.54 6.25
CA CYS A 60 -24.55 2.43 7.42
C CYS A 60 -24.18 3.79 8.04
N LYS A 61 -23.88 4.80 7.20
CA LYS A 61 -23.64 6.17 7.67
C LYS A 61 -24.89 6.78 8.31
N ASN A 62 -26.06 6.55 7.72
CA ASN A 62 -27.32 7.03 8.26
C ASN A 62 -27.63 6.42 9.63
N VAL A 63 -27.26 5.17 9.87
CA VAL A 63 -27.36 4.57 11.21
C VAL A 63 -26.46 5.30 12.20
N VAL A 64 -25.21 5.61 11.85
CA VAL A 64 -24.30 6.37 12.73
C VAL A 64 -24.85 7.76 13.07
N ILE A 65 -25.50 8.44 12.11
CA ILE A 65 -26.02 9.81 12.29
C ILE A 65 -27.35 9.81 13.06
N ASN A 66 -28.28 8.93 12.68
CA ASN A 66 -29.67 9.02 13.11
C ASN A 66 -30.01 8.10 14.28
N ARG A 67 -29.20 7.08 14.58
CA ARG A 67 -29.48 6.15 15.66
C ARG A 67 -29.12 6.78 17.01
N THR A 68 -30.15 7.15 17.76
CA THR A 68 -30.01 7.77 19.08
C THR A 68 -29.98 6.76 20.23
N LYS A 69 -30.44 5.51 20.00
CA LYS A 69 -30.52 4.46 21.03
C LYS A 69 -29.74 3.22 20.61
N TRP A 70 -28.80 2.83 21.47
CA TRP A 70 -28.02 1.61 21.35
C TRP A 70 -28.27 0.76 22.58
N GLU A 71 -28.53 -0.54 22.38
CA GLU A 71 -28.76 -1.48 23.48
C GLU A 71 -27.46 -1.70 24.28
N ASN A 72 -26.32 -1.63 23.61
CA ASN A 72 -25.01 -1.79 24.21
C ASN A 72 -24.06 -0.68 23.69
N PRO A 73 -23.47 0.14 24.58
CA PRO A 73 -22.47 1.15 24.22
C PRO A 73 -21.26 0.57 23.46
N LEU A 74 -20.86 -0.68 23.75
CA LEU A 74 -19.78 -1.33 23.01
C LEU A 74 -20.18 -1.62 21.55
N SER A 75 -21.42 -2.06 21.32
CA SER A 75 -21.93 -2.29 19.96
C SER A 75 -21.98 -1.01 19.14
N GLN A 76 -22.30 0.12 19.79
CA GLN A 76 -22.19 1.44 19.17
C GLN A 76 -20.75 1.72 18.74
N GLN A 77 -19.78 1.59 19.64
CA GLN A 77 -18.37 1.85 19.33
C GLN A 77 -17.84 0.96 18.20
N TYR A 78 -18.16 -0.34 18.23
CA TYR A 78 -17.76 -1.27 17.16
C TYR A 78 -18.33 -0.87 15.80
N TYR A 79 -19.62 -0.53 15.77
CA TYR A 79 -20.31 -0.17 14.54
C TYR A 79 -19.77 1.15 13.97
N GLU A 80 -19.69 2.18 14.81
CA GLU A 80 -19.18 3.48 14.39
C GLU A 80 -17.72 3.39 13.90
N SER A 81 -16.87 2.67 14.63
CA SER A 81 -15.47 2.42 14.22
C SER A 81 -15.40 1.70 12.86
N ALA A 82 -16.20 0.65 12.65
CA ALA A 82 -16.24 -0.07 11.37
C ALA A 82 -16.70 0.81 10.20
N VAL A 83 -17.72 1.64 10.41
CA VAL A 83 -18.24 2.55 9.37
C VAL A 83 -17.21 3.64 9.05
N ARG A 84 -16.54 4.18 10.06
CA ARG A 84 -15.47 5.18 9.89
C ARG A 84 -14.28 4.59 9.14
N LEU A 85 -13.84 3.38 9.50
CA LEU A 85 -12.79 2.63 8.80
C LEU A 85 -13.12 2.47 7.31
N ALA A 86 -14.28 1.89 7.01
CA ALA A 86 -14.70 1.63 5.63
C ALA A 86 -14.84 2.94 4.82
N ASN A 87 -15.35 4.00 5.44
CA ASN A 87 -15.49 5.30 4.80
C ASN A 87 -14.12 5.96 4.56
N GLY A 88 -13.20 5.87 5.53
CA GLY A 88 -11.84 6.38 5.41
C GLY A 88 -11.12 5.77 4.22
N TRP A 89 -11.07 4.44 4.14
CA TRP A 89 -10.39 3.74 3.05
C TRP A 89 -11.02 3.95 1.70
N SER A 90 -12.35 3.94 1.60
CA SER A 90 -13.01 4.16 0.31
C SER A 90 -12.65 5.53 -0.28
N HIS A 91 -12.63 6.59 0.53
CA HIS A 91 -12.16 7.90 0.08
C HIS A 91 -10.72 7.87 -0.44
N LEU A 92 -9.79 7.23 0.29
CA LEU A 92 -8.39 7.14 -0.10
C LEU A 92 -8.18 6.26 -1.34
N ILE A 93 -8.86 5.12 -1.43
CA ILE A 93 -8.80 4.21 -2.57
C ILE A 93 -9.29 4.92 -3.83
N ILE A 94 -10.40 5.67 -3.76
CA ILE A 94 -10.93 6.44 -4.89
C ILE A 94 -9.91 7.49 -5.35
N CYS A 95 -9.23 8.17 -4.43
CA CYS A 95 -8.16 9.11 -4.77
C CYS A 95 -6.98 8.44 -5.51
N CYS A 96 -6.73 7.15 -5.26
CA CYS A 96 -5.69 6.37 -5.95
C CYS A 96 -6.12 5.85 -7.34
N ILE A 97 -7.39 6.04 -7.74
CA ILE A 97 -7.89 5.54 -9.02
C ILE A 97 -7.35 6.38 -10.19
N PRO A 98 -6.88 5.75 -11.29
CA PRO A 98 -6.36 6.49 -12.44
C PRO A 98 -7.38 7.47 -13.04
N PRO A 99 -6.95 8.64 -13.58
CA PRO A 99 -7.86 9.72 -14.00
C PRO A 99 -8.95 9.33 -15.02
N LYS A 100 -8.70 8.35 -15.89
CA LYS A 100 -9.70 7.85 -16.86
C LYS A 100 -10.84 7.11 -16.16
N LEU A 101 -10.50 6.25 -15.19
CA LEU A 101 -11.47 5.50 -14.38
C LEU A 101 -12.15 6.42 -13.37
N LEU A 102 -11.42 7.38 -12.80
CA LEU A 102 -11.98 8.36 -11.88
C LEU A 102 -13.09 9.19 -12.54
N ARG A 103 -12.95 9.53 -13.83
CA ARG A 103 -14.03 10.21 -14.58
C ARG A 103 -15.33 9.39 -14.64
N LEU A 104 -15.23 8.08 -14.85
CA LEU A 104 -16.40 7.18 -14.88
C LEU A 104 -17.04 7.04 -13.50
N ILE A 105 -16.21 6.86 -12.46
CA ILE A 105 -16.66 6.72 -11.07
C ILE A 105 -17.29 8.02 -10.57
N ASN A 106 -16.71 9.17 -10.92
CA ASN A 106 -17.28 10.49 -10.64
C ASN A 106 -18.60 10.71 -11.39
N PHE A 107 -18.74 10.20 -12.62
CA PHE A 107 -20.01 10.24 -13.35
C PHE A 107 -21.11 9.43 -12.64
N LEU A 108 -20.74 8.33 -11.98
CA LEU A 108 -21.63 7.55 -11.10
C LEU A 108 -21.87 8.21 -9.72
N GLY A 109 -21.43 9.45 -9.52
CA GLY A 109 -21.62 10.20 -8.28
C GLY A 109 -20.75 9.72 -7.11
N ILE A 110 -19.69 8.96 -7.39
CA ILE A 110 -18.74 8.49 -6.37
C ILE A 110 -17.53 9.40 -6.38
N TYR A 111 -17.25 10.06 -5.26
CA TYR A 111 -16.10 10.95 -5.14
C TYR A 111 -15.19 10.54 -3.98
N GLY A 112 -13.89 10.59 -4.25
CA GLY A 112 -12.83 10.48 -3.24
C GLY A 112 -12.50 11.85 -2.68
N ASN A 113 -12.17 11.92 -1.40
CA ASN A 113 -11.69 13.14 -0.77
C ASN A 113 -10.68 12.74 0.31
N GLU A 114 -9.42 13.06 0.05
CA GLU A 114 -8.31 12.61 0.87
C GLU A 114 -8.41 13.10 2.32
N SER A 115 -8.74 14.39 2.52
CA SER A 115 -8.89 14.99 3.85
C SER A 115 -10.00 14.31 4.67
N LYS A 116 -11.16 14.07 4.04
CA LYS A 116 -12.25 13.31 4.65
C LYS A 116 -11.82 11.87 4.94
N GLY A 117 -11.07 11.23 4.03
CA GLY A 117 -10.51 9.90 4.22
C GLY A 117 -9.65 9.82 5.49
N TRP A 118 -8.64 10.69 5.58
CA TRP A 118 -7.75 10.76 6.74
C TRP A 118 -8.49 11.08 8.03
N LYS A 119 -9.43 12.04 8.02
CA LYS A 119 -10.22 12.40 9.20
C LYS A 119 -11.05 11.21 9.70
N ASN A 120 -11.65 10.41 8.82
CA ASN A 120 -12.42 9.25 9.26
C ASN A 120 -11.53 8.16 9.87
N LEU A 121 -10.35 7.91 9.30
CA LEU A 121 -9.39 6.97 9.86
C LEU A 121 -8.86 7.45 11.23
N ASP A 122 -8.53 8.73 11.37
CA ASP A 122 -8.07 9.30 12.63
C ASP A 122 -9.09 9.13 13.76
N ILE A 123 -10.36 9.45 13.49
CA ILE A 123 -11.46 9.23 14.44
C ILE A 123 -11.62 7.73 14.76
N ALA A 124 -11.54 6.85 13.75
CA ALA A 124 -11.63 5.40 13.94
C ALA A 124 -10.52 4.86 14.86
N MET A 125 -9.30 5.40 14.75
CA MET A 125 -8.14 5.00 15.56
C MET A 125 -8.19 5.55 16.98
N ASN A 126 -8.60 6.80 17.16
CA ASN A 126 -8.38 7.53 18.42
C ASN A 126 -9.64 7.64 19.30
N ASN A 127 -10.84 7.57 18.73
CA ASN A 127 -12.08 7.89 19.47
C ASN A 127 -12.91 6.65 19.83
N TYR A 128 -12.48 5.45 19.41
CA TYR A 128 -13.20 4.19 19.64
C TYR A 128 -12.29 3.12 20.21
N THR A 129 -12.89 2.04 20.72
CA THR A 129 -12.18 0.85 21.19
C THR A 129 -12.63 -0.40 20.44
N GLY A 130 -11.79 -1.44 20.46
CA GLY A 130 -12.14 -2.76 19.96
C GLY A 130 -11.52 -3.14 18.62
N ILE A 131 -11.98 -4.25 18.02
CA ILE A 131 -11.33 -4.91 16.89
C ILE A 131 -11.17 -4.02 15.65
N PHE A 132 -12.19 -3.21 15.29
CA PHE A 132 -12.10 -2.35 14.11
C PHE A 132 -11.17 -1.16 14.32
N THR A 133 -11.05 -0.64 15.53
CA THR A 133 -10.02 0.34 15.90
C THR A 133 -8.64 -0.27 15.70
N ASN A 134 -8.42 -1.49 16.18
CA ASN A 134 -7.14 -2.20 16.03
C ASN A 134 -6.82 -2.50 14.55
N ILE A 135 -7.82 -2.93 13.78
CA ILE A 135 -7.67 -3.13 12.32
C ILE A 135 -7.30 -1.80 11.64
N THR A 136 -7.99 -0.70 11.99
CA THR A 136 -7.70 0.64 11.42
C THR A 136 -6.25 1.02 11.68
N LYS A 137 -5.78 0.86 12.92
CA LYS A 137 -4.40 1.15 13.33
C LYS A 137 -3.40 0.26 12.58
N GLN A 138 -3.70 -1.02 12.43
CA GLN A 138 -2.87 -1.97 11.69
C GLN A 138 -2.78 -1.61 10.21
N GLU A 139 -3.89 -1.34 9.54
CA GLU A 139 -3.92 -0.98 8.11
C GLU A 139 -3.27 0.37 7.86
N PHE A 140 -3.48 1.35 8.75
CA PHE A 140 -2.83 2.65 8.67
C PHE A 140 -1.31 2.53 8.88
N SER A 141 -0.87 1.72 9.84
CA SER A 141 0.55 1.41 10.04
C SER A 141 1.14 0.71 8.81
N ALA A 142 0.43 -0.24 8.20
CA ALA A 142 0.85 -0.90 6.97
C ALA A 142 0.93 0.08 5.80
N TYR A 143 0.00 1.04 5.68
CA TYR A 143 0.07 2.08 4.65
C TYR A 143 1.29 2.97 4.80
N LEU A 144 1.55 3.45 6.01
CA LEU A 144 2.74 4.28 6.25
C LEU A 144 4.03 3.48 6.05
N TRP A 145 4.01 2.20 6.43
CA TRP A 145 5.09 1.27 6.15
C TRP A 145 5.33 1.14 4.65
N PHE A 146 4.27 0.97 3.84
CA PHE A 146 4.36 0.91 2.40
C PHE A 146 4.87 2.22 1.80
N ASP A 147 4.42 3.38 2.30
CA ASP A 147 4.87 4.69 1.86
C ASP A 147 6.38 4.89 2.12
N ALA A 148 6.84 4.50 3.32
CA ALA A 148 8.25 4.57 3.71
C ALA A 148 9.14 3.59 2.91
N HIS A 149 8.71 2.34 2.70
CA HIS A 149 9.56 1.30 2.10
C HIS A 149 9.45 1.19 0.57
N LEU A 150 8.35 1.63 -0.04
CA LEU A 150 8.17 1.63 -1.51
C LEU A 150 8.65 2.93 -2.16
N PHE A 151 9.32 3.79 -1.40
CA PHE A 151 9.96 5.01 -1.89
C PHE A 151 8.99 5.97 -2.62
N LEU A 152 7.71 5.98 -2.20
CA LEU A 152 6.63 6.75 -2.85
C LEU A 152 6.70 8.25 -2.53
N GLY A 153 7.50 8.64 -1.53
CA GLY A 153 7.74 10.04 -1.15
C GLY A 153 8.67 10.13 0.06
N THR A 154 8.84 11.34 0.60
CA THR A 154 9.40 11.54 1.95
C THR A 154 8.33 11.15 2.96
N PRO A 155 8.52 10.09 3.77
CA PRO A 155 7.52 9.67 4.74
C PRO A 155 7.27 10.79 5.76
N ASP A 156 6.01 11.01 6.12
CA ASP A 156 5.65 11.89 7.24
C ASP A 156 6.00 11.17 8.56
N ILE A 157 7.25 11.33 8.99
CA ILE A 157 7.82 10.66 10.17
C ILE A 157 7.04 11.02 11.43
N ASP A 158 6.54 12.26 11.56
CA ASP A 158 5.79 12.69 12.73
C ASP A 158 4.44 11.96 12.80
N LYS A 159 3.74 11.83 11.66
CA LYS A 159 2.50 11.05 11.57
C LYS A 159 2.75 9.56 11.82
N TYR A 160 3.89 9.05 11.34
CA TYR A 160 4.33 7.68 11.60
C TYR A 160 4.52 7.41 13.09
N GLN A 161 5.32 8.23 13.77
CA GLN A 161 5.62 8.09 15.19
C GLN A 161 4.37 8.21 16.07
N ARG A 162 3.47 9.17 15.76
CA ARG A 162 2.23 9.35 16.54
C ARG A 162 1.34 8.12 16.56
N VAL A 163 1.24 7.38 15.46
CA VAL A 163 0.38 6.18 15.39
C VAL A 163 1.12 4.93 15.83
N LEU A 164 2.39 4.80 15.46
CA LEU A 164 3.15 3.60 15.74
C LEU A 164 3.57 3.47 17.22
N ILE A 165 4.04 4.56 17.86
CA ILE A 165 4.56 4.51 19.23
C ILE A 165 3.52 3.97 20.24
N PRO A 166 2.24 4.40 20.21
CA PRO A 166 1.21 3.81 21.06
C PRO A 166 0.95 2.33 20.77
N GLU A 167 0.93 1.94 19.49
CA GLU A 167 0.69 0.54 19.08
C GLU A 167 1.83 -0.38 19.48
N LEU A 168 3.07 0.08 19.44
CA LEU A 168 4.24 -0.66 19.91
C LEU A 168 4.19 -1.02 21.41
N LYS A 169 3.41 -0.27 22.21
CA LYS A 169 3.17 -0.62 23.63
C LYS A 169 2.15 -1.74 23.77
N LEU A 170 1.17 -1.81 22.86
CA LEU A 170 0.10 -2.81 22.86
C LEU A 170 0.51 -4.11 22.17
N TYR A 171 1.33 -4.00 21.13
CA TYR A 171 1.86 -5.09 20.31
C TYR A 171 3.39 -5.04 20.32
N PRO A 172 4.03 -5.38 21.45
CA PRO A 172 5.49 -5.28 21.63
C PRO A 172 6.29 -6.16 20.66
N ASN A 173 5.61 -7.06 19.95
CA ASN A 173 6.19 -8.00 19.00
C ASN A 173 6.34 -7.41 17.57
N VAL A 174 5.85 -6.21 17.28
CA VAL A 174 6.10 -5.55 15.97
C VAL A 174 7.45 -4.82 16.05
N LEU A 175 8.51 -5.60 15.93
CA LEU A 175 9.77 -5.38 16.65
C LEU A 175 10.80 -4.46 16.00
N VAL A 176 10.73 -4.26 14.68
CA VAL A 176 11.71 -3.47 13.92
C VAL A 176 11.73 -2.01 14.39
N PHE A 177 10.57 -1.48 14.77
CA PHE A 177 10.39 -0.07 15.06
C PHE A 177 10.81 0.37 16.47
N GLN A 178 11.16 -0.58 17.36
CA GLN A 178 11.72 -0.27 18.67
C GLN A 178 13.26 -0.33 18.70
N GLY A 179 13.93 -0.47 17.55
CA GLY A 179 15.39 -0.65 17.48
C GLY A 179 15.88 -2.00 18.00
N LYS A 180 14.98 -2.91 18.37
CA LYS A 180 15.28 -4.27 18.85
C LYS A 180 15.39 -5.24 17.68
N ILE A 181 16.29 -4.93 16.74
CA ILE A 181 16.42 -5.64 15.46
C ILE A 181 16.66 -7.15 15.67
N ASP A 182 17.54 -7.53 16.60
CA ASP A 182 17.86 -8.94 16.88
C ASP A 182 16.64 -9.73 17.35
N HIS A 183 15.84 -9.16 18.25
CA HIS A 183 14.63 -9.82 18.72
C HIS A 183 13.56 -9.89 17.60
N GLY A 184 13.53 -8.90 16.69
CA GLY A 184 12.71 -8.95 15.48
C GLY A 184 13.09 -10.10 14.56
N ILE A 185 14.40 -10.30 14.32
CA ILE A 185 14.92 -11.42 13.52
C ILE A 185 14.46 -12.77 14.10
N GLU A 186 14.63 -12.97 15.41
CA GLU A 186 14.20 -14.19 16.09
C GLU A 186 12.70 -14.44 15.95
N LEU A 187 11.89 -13.40 16.12
CA LEU A 187 10.45 -13.50 16.01
C LEU A 187 10.02 -13.83 14.58
N TYR A 188 10.53 -13.12 13.58
CA TYR A 188 10.13 -13.36 12.19
C TYR A 188 10.56 -14.75 11.70
N LYS A 189 11.71 -15.25 12.13
CA LYS A 189 12.10 -16.66 11.89
C LYS A 189 11.06 -17.63 12.47
N LYS A 190 10.69 -17.47 13.73
CA LYS A 190 9.65 -18.30 14.38
C LYS A 190 8.30 -18.22 13.67
N LEU A 191 7.94 -17.05 13.14
CA LEU A 191 6.69 -16.83 12.40
C LEU A 191 6.70 -17.48 11.01
N LEU A 192 7.86 -17.54 10.34
CA LEU A 192 7.99 -18.25 9.05
C LEU A 192 7.81 -19.77 9.19
N ASP A 193 8.13 -20.33 10.36
CA ASP A 193 7.91 -21.74 10.68
C ASP A 193 6.43 -22.07 10.98
N GLN A 194 5.58 -21.06 11.14
CA GLN A 194 4.14 -21.27 11.37
C GLN A 194 3.38 -21.56 10.06
N PRO A 195 2.24 -22.26 10.12
CA PRO A 195 1.45 -22.64 8.93
C PRO A 195 0.67 -21.49 8.28
N PHE A 196 0.92 -20.23 8.65
CA PHE A 196 0.17 -19.06 8.16
C PHE A 196 0.65 -18.57 6.79
N GLU A 197 0.34 -19.32 5.73
CA GLU A 197 0.79 -19.05 4.35
C GLU A 197 0.47 -17.64 3.83
N SER A 198 -0.70 -17.09 4.18
CA SER A 198 -1.16 -15.79 3.68
C SER A 198 -0.27 -14.61 4.09
N CYS A 199 0.52 -14.75 5.16
CA CYS A 199 1.36 -13.68 5.70
C CYS A 199 2.86 -13.92 5.49
N LYS A 200 3.27 -15.09 4.98
CA LYS A 200 4.69 -15.47 4.89
C LYS A 200 5.51 -14.49 4.05
N SER A 201 4.97 -13.98 2.94
CA SER A 201 5.67 -13.00 2.11
C SER A 201 5.94 -11.70 2.88
N ILE A 202 4.98 -11.23 3.70
CA ILE A 202 5.16 -10.03 4.52
C ILE A 202 6.21 -10.28 5.60
N VAL A 203 6.12 -11.41 6.31
CA VAL A 203 7.10 -11.79 7.34
C VAL A 203 8.51 -11.92 6.75
N GLN A 204 8.64 -12.51 5.56
CA GLN A 204 9.91 -12.66 4.84
C GLN A 204 10.50 -11.29 4.45
N MET A 205 9.65 -10.36 4.04
CA MET A 205 10.02 -8.99 3.72
C MET A 205 10.46 -8.20 4.96
N GLU A 206 9.79 -8.34 6.10
CA GLU A 206 10.25 -7.71 7.35
C GLU A 206 11.59 -8.27 7.82
N LEU A 207 11.78 -9.59 7.72
CA LEU A 207 13.05 -10.24 8.04
C LEU A 207 14.20 -9.72 7.17
N MET A 208 13.94 -9.53 5.88
CA MET A 208 14.89 -8.91 4.94
C MET A 208 15.31 -7.51 5.40
N TRP A 209 14.37 -6.67 5.82
CA TRP A 209 14.67 -5.31 6.32
C TRP A 209 15.41 -5.33 7.66
N CYS A 210 15.13 -6.26 8.57
CA CYS A 210 15.91 -6.42 9.79
C CYS A 210 17.40 -6.64 9.49
N TYR A 211 17.71 -7.54 8.57
CA TYR A 211 19.09 -7.81 8.18
C TYR A 211 19.73 -6.63 7.46
N ALA A 212 18.98 -5.92 6.61
CA ALA A 212 19.46 -4.71 5.95
C ALA A 212 19.81 -3.60 6.97
N LEU A 213 18.96 -3.40 7.99
CA LEU A 213 19.21 -2.43 9.07
C LEU A 213 20.40 -2.83 9.96
N LYS A 214 20.67 -4.13 10.09
CA LYS A 214 21.87 -4.65 10.77
C LYS A 214 23.14 -4.58 9.89
N CYS A 215 23.01 -4.11 8.65
CA CYS A 215 24.06 -4.15 7.64
C CYS A 215 24.57 -5.57 7.33
N ASP A 216 23.80 -6.61 7.64
CA ASP A 216 24.11 -7.99 7.23
C ASP A 216 23.57 -8.23 5.81
N LEU A 217 24.29 -7.70 4.83
CA LEU A 217 23.88 -7.74 3.42
C LEU A 217 23.80 -9.17 2.88
N ASN A 218 24.57 -10.11 3.42
CA ASN A 218 24.52 -11.51 2.99
C ASN A 218 23.16 -12.13 3.32
N GLU A 219 22.69 -11.97 4.55
CA GLU A 219 21.38 -12.47 4.97
C GLU A 219 20.23 -11.67 4.34
N ALA A 220 20.39 -10.35 4.17
CA ALA A 220 19.41 -9.51 3.48
C ALA A 220 19.22 -9.97 2.02
N ILE A 221 20.30 -10.25 1.27
CA ILE A 221 20.23 -10.76 -0.10
C ILE A 221 19.53 -12.12 -0.15
N LYS A 222 19.85 -13.06 0.76
CA LYS A 222 19.16 -14.36 0.82
C LYS A 222 17.67 -14.20 1.04
N CYS A 223 17.29 -13.30 1.95
CA CYS A 223 15.88 -13.02 2.23
C CYS A 223 15.18 -12.35 1.04
N ALA A 224 15.85 -11.42 0.36
CA ALA A 224 15.33 -10.73 -0.82
C ALA A 224 15.15 -11.68 -2.00
N GLU A 225 16.11 -12.58 -2.22
CA GLU A 225 16.04 -13.61 -3.26
C GLU A 225 14.84 -14.54 -3.04
N LYS A 226 14.67 -15.02 -1.81
CA LYS A 226 13.50 -15.83 -1.43
C LYS A 226 12.19 -15.05 -1.57
N PHE A 227 12.17 -13.79 -1.12
CA PHE A 227 11.00 -12.92 -1.27
C PHE A 227 10.65 -12.73 -2.75
N ARG A 228 11.63 -12.50 -3.64
CA ARG A 228 11.40 -12.34 -5.08
C ARG A 228 10.84 -13.60 -5.72
N THR A 229 11.34 -14.78 -5.36
CA THR A 229 10.86 -16.04 -5.96
C THR A 229 9.45 -16.41 -5.49
N GLU A 230 9.05 -15.99 -4.29
CA GLU A 230 7.74 -16.32 -3.69
C GLU A 230 6.68 -15.23 -3.89
N CYS A 231 7.06 -13.94 -3.99
CA CYS A 231 6.14 -12.81 -4.04
C CYS A 231 5.55 -12.60 -5.45
N LYS A 232 4.26 -12.91 -5.60
CA LYS A 232 3.49 -12.70 -6.86
C LYS A 232 2.80 -11.34 -6.94
N ILE A 233 2.78 -10.57 -5.85
CA ILE A 233 2.00 -9.33 -5.76
C ILE A 233 2.71 -8.17 -6.46
N SER A 234 4.04 -8.08 -6.31
CA SER A 234 4.85 -7.02 -6.92
C SER A 234 6.27 -7.50 -7.28
N PRO A 235 6.42 -8.30 -8.36
CA PRO A 235 7.70 -8.87 -8.76
C PRO A 235 8.75 -7.82 -9.13
N GLY A 236 8.36 -6.66 -9.69
CA GLY A 236 9.30 -5.59 -10.02
C GLY A 236 9.92 -4.94 -8.78
N CYS A 237 9.11 -4.73 -7.72
CA CYS A 237 9.62 -4.22 -6.45
C CYS A 237 10.51 -5.22 -5.74
N ALA A 238 10.10 -6.49 -5.68
CA ALA A 238 10.91 -7.54 -5.07
C ALA A 238 12.28 -7.68 -5.76
N THR A 239 12.28 -7.61 -7.09
CA THR A 239 13.51 -7.64 -7.91
C THR A 239 14.37 -6.40 -7.70
N TYR A 240 13.75 -5.23 -7.59
CA TYR A 240 14.45 -4.00 -7.27
C TYR A 240 15.17 -4.08 -5.92
N TRP A 241 14.50 -4.57 -4.87
CA TRP A 241 15.11 -4.68 -3.54
C TRP A 241 16.29 -5.65 -3.51
N GLU A 242 16.20 -6.82 -4.14
CA GLU A 242 17.36 -7.72 -4.27
C GLU A 242 18.52 -7.04 -5.01
N ALA A 243 18.23 -6.35 -6.12
CA ALA A 243 19.24 -5.64 -6.90
C ALA A 243 19.96 -4.56 -6.05
N VAL A 244 19.20 -3.82 -5.24
CA VAL A 244 19.75 -2.82 -4.30
C VAL A 244 20.69 -3.45 -3.29
N PHE A 245 20.32 -4.56 -2.66
CA PHE A 245 21.21 -5.19 -1.67
C PHE A 245 22.46 -5.79 -2.30
N ARG A 246 22.35 -6.38 -3.50
CA ARG A 246 23.52 -6.86 -4.26
C ARG A 246 24.44 -5.71 -4.67
N TYR A 247 23.89 -4.58 -5.09
CA TYR A 247 24.66 -3.36 -5.36
C TYR A 247 25.32 -2.79 -4.11
N ALA A 248 24.60 -2.71 -2.98
CA ALA A 248 25.19 -2.27 -1.72
C ALA A 248 26.38 -3.16 -1.32
N LYS A 249 26.23 -4.48 -1.49
CA LYS A 249 27.29 -5.46 -1.21
C LYS A 249 28.48 -5.33 -2.18
N SER A 250 28.24 -5.07 -3.46
CA SER A 250 29.34 -4.87 -4.41
C SER A 250 30.16 -3.64 -4.09
N VAL A 251 29.52 -2.57 -3.60
CA VAL A 251 30.21 -1.36 -3.16
C VAL A 251 30.99 -1.61 -1.87
N ASP A 252 30.40 -2.31 -0.90
CA ASP A 252 31.02 -2.60 0.41
C ASP A 252 32.24 -3.53 0.28
N ASP A 253 32.10 -4.62 -0.48
CA ASP A 253 33.14 -5.65 -0.62
C ASP A 253 34.03 -5.47 -1.87
N ASN A 254 33.76 -4.46 -2.71
CA ASN A 254 34.33 -4.32 -4.06
C ASN A 254 34.12 -5.59 -4.93
N ASP A 255 32.94 -6.22 -4.79
CA ASP A 255 32.59 -7.49 -5.45
C ASP A 255 31.92 -7.26 -6.81
N SER A 256 32.70 -7.42 -7.88
CA SER A 256 32.24 -7.27 -9.27
C SER A 256 31.19 -8.31 -9.69
N ALA A 257 31.16 -9.49 -9.06
CA ALA A 257 30.15 -10.50 -9.35
C ALA A 257 28.78 -10.10 -8.79
N GLN A 258 28.74 -9.47 -7.61
CA GLN A 258 27.49 -8.90 -7.07
C GLN A 258 27.02 -7.71 -7.89
N GLN A 259 27.95 -6.86 -8.34
CA GLN A 259 27.63 -5.74 -9.24
C GLN A 259 26.97 -6.26 -10.53
N TYR A 260 27.57 -7.27 -11.17
CA TYR A 260 27.01 -7.88 -12.38
C TYR A 260 25.60 -8.44 -12.15
N LYS A 261 25.39 -9.16 -11.05
CA LYS A 261 24.05 -9.68 -10.68
C LYS A 261 23.05 -8.56 -10.44
N ALA A 262 23.43 -7.49 -9.74
CA ALA A 262 22.58 -6.33 -9.53
C ALA A 262 22.16 -5.69 -10.86
N THR A 263 23.11 -5.49 -11.78
CA THR A 263 22.86 -4.97 -13.12
C THR A 263 21.85 -5.83 -13.90
N LEU A 264 22.01 -7.16 -13.90
CA LEU A 264 21.06 -8.07 -14.54
C LEU A 264 19.65 -7.97 -13.95
N LEU A 265 19.55 -7.88 -12.62
CA LEU A 265 18.26 -7.72 -11.96
C LEU A 265 17.62 -6.38 -12.32
N PHE A 266 18.35 -5.26 -12.27
CA PHE A 266 17.84 -3.95 -12.70
C PHE A 266 17.34 -3.97 -14.14
N GLN A 267 18.07 -4.63 -15.04
CA GLN A 267 17.69 -4.75 -16.45
C GLN A 267 16.38 -5.51 -16.65
N SER A 268 16.08 -6.49 -15.81
CA SER A 268 14.88 -7.35 -15.93
C SER A 268 13.57 -6.69 -15.46
N ILE A 269 13.64 -5.66 -14.61
CA ILE A 269 12.47 -5.04 -13.95
C ILE A 269 11.39 -4.56 -14.94
N PRO A 270 11.71 -3.88 -16.07
CA PRO A 270 10.72 -3.42 -17.03
C PRO A 270 9.86 -4.53 -17.66
N ASP A 271 10.40 -5.75 -17.75
CA ASP A 271 9.77 -6.89 -18.42
C ASP A 271 8.87 -7.69 -17.47
N ILE A 272 9.29 -7.83 -16.21
CA ILE A 272 8.55 -8.59 -15.19
C ILE A 272 7.43 -7.79 -14.52
N ARG A 273 7.37 -6.48 -14.75
CA ARG A 273 6.40 -5.60 -14.08
C ARG A 273 4.97 -6.01 -14.38
N ILE A 274 4.14 -6.05 -13.34
CA ILE A 274 2.72 -6.34 -13.51
C ILE A 274 1.98 -5.07 -13.94
N ARG A 275 1.12 -5.21 -14.95
CA ARG A 275 0.16 -4.18 -15.37
C ARG A 275 -1.24 -4.66 -15.04
N ARG A 276 -1.98 -3.87 -14.25
CA ARG A 276 -3.41 -4.08 -14.01
C ARG A 276 -4.18 -3.05 -14.84
N LEU A 277 -5.15 -3.50 -15.63
CA LEU A 277 -5.91 -2.63 -16.55
C LEU A 277 -5.00 -1.82 -17.49
N GLY A 278 -3.96 -2.46 -18.03
CA GLY A 278 -2.99 -1.82 -18.93
C GLY A 278 -2.03 -0.82 -18.26
N LYS A 279 -2.13 -0.58 -16.95
CA LYS A 279 -1.26 0.34 -16.21
C LYS A 279 -0.42 -0.40 -15.17
N SER A 280 0.86 -0.03 -15.06
CA SER A 280 1.69 -0.48 -13.93
C SER A 280 1.16 0.10 -12.63
N MET A 281 1.16 -0.70 -11.55
CA MET A 281 0.92 -0.17 -10.21
C MET A 281 2.00 0.84 -9.83
N THR A 282 1.69 1.80 -8.98
CA THR A 282 2.63 2.86 -8.58
C THR A 282 3.98 2.31 -8.08
N PRO A 283 4.02 1.28 -7.21
CA PRO A 283 5.30 0.73 -6.75
C PRO A 283 6.14 0.11 -7.88
N GLU A 284 5.51 -0.67 -8.76
CA GLU A 284 6.14 -1.23 -9.96
C GLU A 284 6.71 -0.14 -10.87
N LYS A 285 5.98 0.96 -11.04
CA LYS A 285 6.43 2.10 -11.83
C LYS A 285 7.65 2.78 -11.20
N VAL A 286 7.67 2.94 -9.87
CA VAL A 286 8.82 3.49 -9.14
C VAL A 286 10.04 2.59 -9.29
N ALA A 287 9.89 1.27 -9.16
CA ALA A 287 10.97 0.31 -9.37
C ALA A 287 11.59 0.45 -10.77
N VAL A 288 10.77 0.56 -11.82
CA VAL A 288 11.22 0.78 -13.21
C VAL A 288 11.99 2.10 -13.34
N VAL A 289 11.44 3.20 -12.82
CA VAL A 289 12.09 4.52 -12.91
C VAL A 289 13.43 4.53 -12.19
N ARG A 290 13.53 3.87 -11.04
CA ARG A 290 14.79 3.79 -10.28
C ARG A 290 15.82 2.87 -10.92
N ALA A 291 15.38 1.76 -11.51
CA ALA A 291 16.26 0.90 -12.30
C ALA A 291 16.83 1.64 -13.53
N ASP A 292 16.00 2.41 -14.24
CA ASP A 292 16.45 3.25 -15.36
C ASP A 292 17.43 4.34 -14.91
N LYS A 293 17.20 4.94 -13.72
CA LYS A 293 18.13 5.92 -13.15
C LYS A 293 19.52 5.33 -12.86
N TYR A 294 19.60 4.06 -12.43
CA TYR A 294 20.86 3.36 -12.22
C TYR A 294 21.69 3.31 -13.51
N PHE A 295 21.09 2.90 -14.63
CA PHE A 295 21.78 2.87 -15.93
C PHE A 295 22.16 4.27 -16.43
N LYS A 296 21.28 5.26 -16.26
CA LYS A 296 21.57 6.66 -16.63
C LYS A 296 22.70 7.29 -15.81
N SER A 297 22.98 6.74 -14.63
CA SER A 297 24.01 7.23 -13.73
C SER A 297 25.29 6.40 -13.83
N ASN A 298 25.57 5.80 -14.99
CA ASN A 298 26.72 4.91 -15.21
C ASN A 298 26.81 3.77 -14.18
N GLU A 299 25.67 3.10 -13.94
CA GLU A 299 25.59 1.97 -13.00
C GLU A 299 25.91 2.37 -11.54
N PHE A 300 25.69 3.63 -11.21
CA PHE A 300 25.76 4.15 -9.86
C PHE A 300 24.35 4.37 -9.29
N LEU A 301 24.05 3.73 -8.15
CA LEU A 301 22.77 3.94 -7.48
C LEU A 301 22.92 4.96 -6.36
N ILE A 302 22.32 6.14 -6.53
CA ILE A 302 22.10 7.06 -5.42
C ILE A 302 20.85 6.59 -4.68
N LEU A 303 21.06 5.87 -3.58
CA LEU A 303 20.00 5.61 -2.62
C LEU A 303 19.61 6.95 -1.95
N PRO A 304 18.32 7.21 -1.69
CA PRO A 304 17.95 8.35 -0.86
C PRO A 304 18.72 8.22 0.46
N GLU A 305 19.36 9.30 0.90
CA GLU A 305 19.97 9.38 2.23
C GLU A 305 18.91 8.92 3.24
N VAL A 306 19.09 7.72 3.80
CA VAL A 306 18.35 7.32 4.98
C VAL A 306 18.85 8.25 6.06
N VAL A 307 18.06 9.28 6.32
CA VAL A 307 18.32 10.41 7.22
C VAL A 307 19.22 9.97 8.38
N GLY A 308 20.47 10.42 8.35
CA GLY A 308 21.50 10.16 9.36
C GLY A 308 21.24 10.81 10.74
N ASN A 309 19.98 10.97 11.13
CA ASN A 309 19.58 11.58 12.41
C ASN A 309 18.75 10.62 13.30
N LEU A 310 18.96 9.30 13.17
CA LEU A 310 18.36 8.29 14.06
C LEU A 310 19.41 7.59 14.94
N ILE A 311 20.51 8.28 15.26
CA ILE A 311 21.41 7.94 16.37
C ILE A 311 21.16 8.94 17.50
#